data_AF-A0A4Q6E7G2-F1
#
_entry.id   AF-A0A4Q6E7G2-F1
#
_cell.length_a   1.000
_cell.length_b   1.000
_cell.length_c   1.000
_cell.angle_alpha   90.00
_cell.angle_beta   90.00
_cell.angle_gamma   90.00
#
_symmetry.space_group_name_H-M   'P 1'
#
loop_
_entity.id
_entity.type
_entity.pdbx_description
1 polymer ?
#
loop_
_entity_poly.entity_id
_entity_poly.type
_entity_poly.pdbx_seq_one_letter_code
_entity_poly.pdbx_strand_id
1 'polypeptide(L)'
;MIRNAGSQASINFINSKTENKEIETFFIRENEITANKYPFNDSLIEACRQYVLGIGFEDRTYESLNKVISNPNISKIYAIKHILEEGRFNDIKHALSQSNKEIAVIDIHEIDKIDYSIKTIIDVSGLSKSMIFRLLIKAKKDINKIFILETDAKTLSPSVEN
;
A
#
# COMPACT_ATOMS: atom_id res chain seq x y z
N MET A 1 -3.14 -22.42 -31.66
CA MET A 1 -4.38 -22.42 -30.85
C MET A 1 -3.99 -22.77 -29.43
N ILE A 2 -3.75 -21.72 -28.63
CA ILE A 2 -4.63 -21.18 -27.58
C ILE A 2 -4.61 -22.09 -26.34
N ARG A 3 -3.79 -21.66 -25.38
CA ARG A 3 -3.71 -22.17 -24.02
C ARG A 3 -5.08 -22.03 -23.36
N ASN A 4 -5.56 -23.09 -22.71
CA ASN A 4 -6.81 -23.11 -21.97
C ASN A 4 -6.80 -21.99 -20.91
N ALA A 5 -7.51 -20.92 -21.25
CA ALA A 5 -8.02 -19.93 -20.32
C ALA A 5 -9.21 -20.53 -19.56
N GLY A 6 -9.39 -20.10 -18.31
CA GLY A 6 -10.66 -20.26 -17.60
C GLY A 6 -10.67 -21.32 -16.50
N SER A 7 -9.89 -21.11 -15.45
CA SER A 7 -10.37 -21.44 -14.10
C SER A 7 -10.91 -20.14 -13.51
N GLN A 8 -12.17 -19.82 -13.85
CA GLN A 8 -12.93 -18.79 -13.16
C GLN A 8 -13.33 -19.38 -11.80
N ALA A 9 -12.66 -18.97 -10.73
CA ALA A 9 -13.22 -19.10 -9.40
C ALA A 9 -14.21 -17.94 -9.19
N SER A 10 -15.45 -18.14 -9.62
CA SER A 10 -16.58 -17.29 -9.25
C SER A 10 -16.97 -17.64 -7.80
N ILE A 11 -16.85 -16.69 -6.88
CA ILE A 11 -17.47 -16.81 -5.56
C ILE A 11 -18.87 -16.20 -5.67
N ASN A 12 -19.87 -17.06 -5.90
CA ASN A 12 -21.26 -16.68 -5.90
C ASN A 12 -21.78 -16.64 -4.47
N PHE A 13 -22.25 -15.48 -4.03
CA PHE A 13 -23.22 -15.39 -2.94
C PHE A 13 -24.60 -15.15 -3.56
N ILE A 14 -25.48 -16.16 -3.46
CA ILE A 14 -26.87 -16.02 -3.85
C ILE A 14 -27.65 -15.57 -2.62
N ASN A 15 -28.20 -14.35 -2.64
CA ASN A 15 -29.67 -14.27 -2.65
C ASN A 15 -30.24 -12.95 -3.19
N SER A 16 -30.97 -13.14 -4.29
CA SER A 16 -32.07 -12.37 -4.85
C SER A 16 -31.82 -11.00 -5.53
N LYS A 17 -32.00 -11.05 -6.86
CA LYS A 17 -32.78 -10.15 -7.76
C LYS A 17 -32.52 -8.64 -7.60
N THR A 18 -32.07 -7.89 -8.60
CA THR A 18 -32.38 -7.94 -10.04
C THR A 18 -31.36 -7.07 -10.78
N GLU A 19 -31.18 -7.38 -12.06
CA GLU A 19 -30.42 -6.72 -13.12
C GLU A 19 -30.15 -5.21 -12.98
N ASN A 20 -28.92 -4.79 -13.31
CA ASN A 20 -28.72 -3.76 -14.32
C ASN A 20 -27.30 -3.79 -14.90
N LYS A 21 -27.26 -3.89 -16.23
CA LYS A 21 -26.11 -3.52 -17.07
C LYS A 21 -25.93 -2.00 -16.98
N GLU A 22 -24.72 -1.54 -17.33
CA GLU A 22 -24.31 -0.14 -17.59
C GLU A 22 -23.42 0.54 -16.53
N ILE A 23 -22.17 0.73 -16.95
CA ILE A 23 -21.27 1.88 -16.73
C ILE A 23 -20.69 2.13 -15.32
N GLU A 24 -19.37 2.33 -15.35
CA GLU A 24 -18.43 2.77 -14.32
C GLU A 24 -18.98 3.85 -13.37
N THR A 25 -19.05 3.55 -12.07
CA THR A 25 -18.90 4.53 -10.98
C THR A 25 -18.67 3.81 -9.66
N PHE A 26 -17.85 4.39 -8.78
CA PHE A 26 -17.53 3.92 -7.42
C PHE A 26 -18.76 3.38 -6.67
N PHE A 27 -18.81 2.08 -6.37
CA PHE A 27 -19.75 1.50 -5.41
C PHE A 27 -18.98 0.88 -4.24
N ILE A 28 -19.09 1.48 -3.05
CA ILE A 28 -18.77 0.75 -1.80
C ILE A 28 -19.95 -0.18 -1.55
N ARG A 29 -19.89 -1.38 -2.10
CA ARG A 29 -20.76 -2.50 -1.70
C ARG A 29 -19.93 -3.38 -0.77
N GLU A 30 -19.88 -2.97 0.50
CA GLU A 30 -19.43 -3.78 1.66
C GLU A 30 -17.93 -4.19 1.65
N ASN A 31 -17.07 -3.21 1.94
CA ASN A 31 -15.62 -3.30 2.28
C ASN A 31 -14.63 -3.73 1.18
N GLU A 32 -14.96 -3.57 -0.09
CA GLU A 32 -13.96 -3.62 -1.16
C GLU A 32 -13.30 -2.24 -1.39
N ILE A 33 -11.97 -2.18 -1.40
CA ILE A 33 -11.21 -1.01 -1.87
C ILE A 33 -10.47 -1.41 -3.14
N THR A 34 -10.93 -0.88 -4.28
CA THR A 34 -10.21 -0.98 -5.55
C THR A 34 -9.29 0.23 -5.69
N ALA A 35 -7.98 0.00 -5.75
CA ALA A 35 -6.98 1.04 -5.97
C ALA A 35 -6.14 0.72 -7.20
N ASN A 36 -5.83 1.74 -7.99
CA ASN A 36 -4.90 1.60 -9.12
C ASN A 36 -3.49 1.41 -8.58
N LYS A 37 -2.82 0.36 -9.08
CA LYS A 37 -1.42 0.06 -8.75
C LYS A 37 -0.52 0.79 -9.73
N TYR A 38 0.57 1.33 -9.22
CA TYR A 38 1.57 2.01 -10.05
C TYR A 38 2.85 1.17 -10.12
N PRO A 39 3.47 1.07 -11.30
CA PRO A 39 4.78 0.44 -11.42
C PRO A 39 5.81 1.24 -10.62
N PHE A 40 6.73 0.54 -9.97
CA PHE A 40 7.79 1.22 -9.23
C PHE A 40 8.87 1.73 -10.19
N ASN A 41 8.86 3.03 -10.47
CA ASN A 41 9.86 3.65 -11.33
C ASN A 41 10.27 5.03 -10.83
N ASP A 42 11.40 5.53 -11.35
CA ASP A 42 11.99 6.78 -10.90
C ASP A 42 11.06 7.98 -11.11
N SER A 43 10.33 8.03 -12.23
CA SER A 43 9.39 9.11 -12.52
C SER A 43 8.26 9.23 -11.49
N LEU A 44 7.76 8.10 -10.98
CA LEU A 44 6.78 8.09 -9.90
C LEU A 44 7.37 8.65 -8.59
N ILE A 45 8.58 8.21 -8.25
CA ILE A 45 9.30 8.64 -7.03
C ILE A 45 9.58 10.15 -7.11
N GLU A 46 10.05 10.63 -8.27
CA GLU A 46 10.34 12.04 -8.52
C GLU A 46 9.09 12.93 -8.40
N ALA A 47 7.90 12.41 -8.73
CA ALA A 47 6.66 13.16 -8.64
C ALA A 47 6.12 13.32 -7.21
N CYS A 48 6.69 12.59 -6.24
CA CYS A 48 6.20 12.52 -4.87
C CYS A 48 7.12 13.22 -3.88
N ARG A 49 6.55 13.62 -2.74
CA ARG A 49 7.28 14.28 -1.64
C ARG A 49 7.24 13.46 -0.34
N GLN A 50 6.29 12.53 -0.25
CA GLN A 50 6.11 11.65 0.90
C GLN A 50 6.14 10.18 0.49
N TYR A 51 6.67 9.35 1.40
CA TYR A 51 6.68 7.90 1.29
C TYR A 51 6.18 7.27 2.59
N VAL A 52 5.23 6.36 2.50
CA VAL A 52 4.67 5.62 3.63
C VAL A 52 4.99 4.15 3.43
N LEU A 53 5.58 3.50 4.43
CA LEU A 53 5.91 2.08 4.41
C LEU A 53 5.60 1.42 5.75
N GLY A 54 5.35 0.12 5.74
CA GLY A 54 5.35 -0.70 6.96
C GLY A 54 6.76 -1.09 7.37
N ILE A 55 7.03 -1.19 8.67
CA ILE A 55 8.31 -1.73 9.18
C ILE A 55 8.02 -3.01 9.97
N GLY A 56 8.59 -4.12 9.53
CA GLY A 56 8.40 -5.40 10.21
C GLY A 56 8.77 -6.62 9.38
N PHE A 57 8.16 -6.83 8.21
CA PHE A 57 8.01 -8.20 7.71
C PHE A 57 8.90 -8.62 6.53
N GLU A 58 9.27 -7.72 5.61
CA GLU A 58 9.64 -8.18 4.27
C GLU A 58 10.90 -7.55 3.66
N ASP A 59 11.73 -8.39 3.03
CA ASP A 59 12.85 -7.98 2.16
C ASP A 59 12.40 -7.01 1.06
N ARG A 60 11.21 -7.23 0.51
CA ARG A 60 10.62 -6.38 -0.54
C ARG A 60 10.41 -4.93 -0.11
N THR A 61 10.13 -4.72 1.17
CA THR A 61 9.98 -3.37 1.73
C THR A 61 11.33 -2.69 1.88
N TYR A 62 12.36 -3.45 2.27
CA TYR A 62 13.73 -2.93 2.35
C TYR A 62 14.29 -2.58 0.96
N GLU A 63 14.08 -3.45 -0.03
CA GLU A 63 14.41 -3.16 -1.42
C GLU A 63 13.71 -1.89 -1.92
N SER A 64 12.43 -1.73 -1.55
CA SER A 64 11.66 -0.58 -1.99
C SER A 64 12.12 0.71 -1.34
N LEU A 65 12.42 0.67 -0.04
CA LEU A 65 13.03 1.77 0.67
C LEU A 65 14.35 2.20 0.03
N ASN A 66 15.22 1.27 -0.35
CA ASN A 66 16.53 1.59 -0.95
C ASN A 66 16.43 2.36 -2.28
N LYS A 67 15.33 2.18 -3.03
CA LYS A 67 15.06 2.96 -4.25
C LYS A 67 14.58 4.39 -3.96
N VAL A 68 14.00 4.62 -2.78
CA VAL A 68 13.32 5.87 -2.43
C VAL A 68 14.18 6.75 -1.51
N ILE A 69 14.95 6.15 -0.61
CA ILE A 69 15.60 6.85 0.51
C ILE A 69 16.64 7.88 0.07
N SER A 70 17.29 7.65 -1.07
CA SER A 70 18.26 8.57 -1.67
C SER A 70 17.62 9.59 -2.61
N ASN A 71 16.34 9.42 -2.98
CA ASN A 71 15.69 10.33 -3.92
C ASN A 71 15.52 11.72 -3.27
N PRO A 72 16.02 12.81 -3.87
CA PRO A 72 16.00 14.14 -3.27
C PRO A 72 14.59 14.71 -3.10
N ASN A 73 13.62 14.27 -3.91
CA ASN A 73 12.28 14.85 -3.89
C ASN A 73 11.44 14.41 -2.69
N ILE A 74 11.66 13.19 -2.22
CA ILE A 74 11.02 12.68 -1.00
C ILE A 74 11.65 13.39 0.19
N SER A 75 10.89 14.23 0.87
CA SER A 75 11.36 14.97 2.05
C SER A 75 11.00 14.28 3.35
N LYS A 76 9.90 13.49 3.35
CA LYS A 76 9.35 12.88 4.55
C LYS A 76 8.98 11.42 4.35
N ILE A 77 9.33 10.59 5.33
CA ILE A 77 9.03 9.15 5.34
C ILE A 77 8.24 8.82 6.62
N TYR A 78 7.10 8.15 6.44
CA TYR A 78 6.32 7.58 7.55
C TYR A 78 6.55 6.08 7.61
N ALA A 79 7.20 5.63 8.67
CA ALA A 79 7.51 4.23 8.92
C ALA A 79 6.51 3.68 9.95
N ILE A 80 5.55 2.88 9.49
CA ILE A 80 4.46 2.38 10.33
C ILE A 80 4.87 1.08 10.99
N LYS A 81 4.99 1.11 12.31
CA LYS A 81 5.40 -0.04 13.12
C LYS A 81 4.34 -1.14 13.10
N HIS A 82 4.78 -2.38 12.87
CA HIS A 82 3.96 -3.56 13.09
C HIS A 82 4.10 -4.05 14.54
N ILE A 83 3.01 -4.54 15.13
CA ILE A 83 2.96 -5.01 16.54
C ILE A 83 3.74 -6.32 16.73
N LEU A 84 3.68 -7.21 15.74
CA LEU A 84 4.46 -8.44 15.68
C LEU A 84 5.84 -8.10 15.12
N GLU A 85 6.86 -8.03 15.97
CA GLU A 85 8.24 -7.71 15.58
C GLU A 85 9.02 -8.98 15.22
N GLU A 86 9.06 -9.38 13.94
CA GLU A 86 10.10 -10.28 13.40
C GLU A 86 10.36 -9.95 11.92
N GLY A 87 11.63 -9.79 11.51
CA GLY A 87 12.05 -9.54 10.12
C GLY A 87 13.18 -8.50 9.97
N ARG A 88 13.20 -7.75 8.85
CA ARG A 88 14.25 -6.74 8.48
C ARG A 88 14.14 -5.40 9.25
N PHE A 89 13.48 -5.38 10.40
CA PHE A 89 13.20 -4.17 11.16
C PHE A 89 14.47 -3.35 11.47
N ASN A 90 15.53 -4.01 11.96
CA ASN A 90 16.79 -3.33 12.31
C ASN A 90 17.47 -2.72 11.09
N ASP A 91 17.45 -3.40 9.94
CA ASP A 91 18.06 -2.90 8.70
C ASP A 91 17.30 -1.69 8.15
N ILE A 92 15.96 -1.77 8.14
CA ILE A 92 15.11 -0.63 7.75
C ILE A 92 15.35 0.55 8.69
N LYS A 93 15.36 0.32 10.00
CA LYS A 93 15.63 1.37 11.00
C LYS A 93 17.02 1.97 10.81
N HIS A 94 18.03 1.14 10.54
CA HIS A 94 19.39 1.60 10.27
C HIS A 94 19.44 2.48 9.01
N ALA A 95 18.86 2.02 7.89
CA ALA A 95 18.80 2.78 6.65
C ALA A 95 18.10 4.14 6.84
N LEU A 96 16.95 4.16 7.54
CA LEU A 96 16.22 5.40 7.86
C LEU A 96 17.08 6.36 8.71
N SER A 97 17.81 5.84 9.70
CA SER A 97 18.68 6.64 10.58
C SER A 97 19.89 7.26 9.88
N GLN A 98 20.33 6.67 8.75
CA GLN A 98 21.42 7.18 7.92
C GLN A 98 20.95 8.25 6.92
N SER A 99 19.63 8.41 6.74
CA SER A 99 19.06 9.33 5.77
C SER A 99 18.99 10.77 6.31
N ASN A 100 19.04 11.75 5.41
CA ASN A 100 18.81 13.17 5.74
C ASN A 100 17.33 13.58 5.66
N LYS A 101 16.41 12.60 5.62
CA LYS A 101 14.98 12.81 5.46
C LYS A 101 14.32 13.06 6.81
N GLU A 102 13.17 13.72 6.81
CA GLU A 102 12.31 13.75 7.99
C GLU A 102 11.66 12.36 8.16
N ILE A 103 12.01 11.66 9.24
CA ILE A 103 11.49 10.32 9.53
C ILE A 103 10.47 10.40 10.68
N ALA A 104 9.26 9.94 10.43
CA ALA A 104 8.23 9.75 11.44
C ALA A 104 7.95 8.24 11.61
N VAL A 105 8.41 7.67 12.71
CA VAL A 105 8.00 6.31 13.10
C VAL A 105 6.68 6.43 13.87
N ILE A 106 5.64 5.76 13.39
CA ILE A 106 4.28 5.86 13.95
C ILE A 106 3.65 4.49 14.12
N ASP A 107 2.70 4.38 15.04
CA ASP A 107 1.82 3.21 15.13
C ASP A 107 0.65 3.33 14.15
N ILE A 108 0.01 2.21 13.81
CA ILE A 108 -1.17 2.20 12.92
C ILE A 108 -2.34 3.06 13.45
N HIS A 109 -2.41 3.27 14.76
CA HIS A 109 -3.41 4.13 15.39
C HIS A 109 -3.15 5.62 15.16
N GLU A 110 -1.96 5.98 14.70
CA GLU A 110 -1.50 7.35 14.51
C GLU A 110 -1.46 7.77 13.03
N ILE A 111 -2.03 6.98 12.11
CA ILE A 111 -2.06 7.28 10.67
C ILE A 111 -2.73 8.62 10.33
N ASP A 112 -3.53 9.17 11.25
CA ASP A 112 -4.11 10.51 11.12
C ASP A 112 -3.06 11.63 11.16
N LYS A 113 -1.82 11.32 11.56
CA LYS A 113 -0.68 12.25 11.47
C LYS A 113 -0.13 12.39 10.05
N ILE A 114 -0.51 11.50 9.12
CA ILE A 114 -0.04 11.56 7.74
C ILE A 114 -0.82 12.65 6.99
N ASP A 115 -0.12 13.66 6.49
CA ASP A 115 -0.70 14.63 5.56
C ASP A 115 -0.83 14.02 4.16
N TYR A 116 -2.04 13.59 3.81
CA TYR A 116 -2.36 13.02 2.50
C TYR A 116 -2.60 14.08 1.42
N SER A 117 -2.62 15.37 1.79
CA SER A 117 -2.76 16.46 0.81
C SER A 117 -1.50 16.67 -0.03
N ILE A 118 -0.42 15.97 0.30
CA ILE A 118 0.86 15.95 -0.39
C ILE A 118 0.96 14.66 -1.24
N LYS A 119 1.57 14.77 -2.43
CA LYS A 119 1.79 13.60 -3.29
C LYS A 119 2.61 12.53 -2.57
N THR A 120 1.97 11.40 -2.34
CA THR A 120 2.42 10.37 -1.42
C THR A 120 2.42 9.01 -2.10
N ILE A 121 3.53 8.29 -1.99
CA ILE A 121 3.59 6.87 -2.28
C ILE A 121 3.21 6.11 -1.00
N ILE A 122 2.27 5.18 -1.09
CA ILE A 122 1.98 4.21 -0.03
C ILE A 122 2.49 2.85 -0.51
N ASP A 123 3.57 2.39 0.11
CA ASP A 123 4.12 1.06 -0.12
C ASP A 123 3.43 0.03 0.76
N VAL A 124 2.62 -0.81 0.12
CA VAL A 124 1.82 -1.83 0.80
C VAL A 124 2.58 -3.14 1.01
N SER A 125 3.80 -3.26 0.47
CA SER A 125 4.60 -4.49 0.53
C SER A 125 4.89 -4.92 1.97
N GLY A 126 5.05 -3.96 2.89
CA GLY A 126 5.33 -4.23 4.30
C GLY A 126 4.14 -4.08 5.23
N LEU A 127 2.92 -3.93 4.70
CA LEU A 127 1.72 -3.60 5.46
C LEU A 127 0.75 -4.79 5.49
N SER A 128 0.19 -5.07 6.67
CA SER A 128 -0.93 -6.02 6.76
C SER A 128 -2.18 -5.44 6.11
N LYS A 129 -3.12 -6.30 5.71
CA LYS A 129 -4.35 -5.87 5.01
C LYS A 129 -5.18 -4.88 5.81
N SER A 130 -5.26 -5.07 7.12
CA SER A 130 -5.97 -4.14 8.00
C SER A 130 -5.29 -2.76 8.02
N MET A 131 -3.97 -2.71 7.95
CA MET A 131 -3.21 -1.45 7.86
C MET A 131 -3.45 -0.75 6.53
N ILE A 132 -3.36 -1.50 5.42
CA ILE A 132 -3.63 -0.99 4.06
C ILE A 132 -5.04 -0.39 4.02
N PHE A 133 -6.04 -1.14 4.47
CA PHE A 133 -7.44 -0.70 4.45
C PHE A 133 -7.63 0.61 5.24
N ARG A 134 -7.05 0.70 6.43
CA ARG A 134 -7.12 1.91 7.26
C ARG A 134 -6.45 3.11 6.59
N LEU A 135 -5.25 2.92 6.02
CA LEU A 135 -4.52 3.97 5.29
C LEU A 135 -5.33 4.48 4.11
N LEU A 136 -5.88 3.58 3.28
CA LEU A 136 -6.65 3.96 2.11
C LEU A 136 -7.95 4.68 2.47
N ILE A 137 -8.63 4.29 3.54
CA ILE A 137 -9.81 5.02 4.03
C ILE A 137 -9.46 6.45 4.42
N LYS A 138 -8.34 6.66 5.13
CA LYS A 138 -7.90 8.00 5.54
C LYS A 138 -7.46 8.84 4.36
N ALA A 139 -6.74 8.23 3.43
CA ALA A 139 -6.23 8.88 2.22
C ALA A 139 -7.33 9.16 1.17
N LYS A 140 -8.53 8.59 1.32
CA LYS A 140 -9.62 8.64 0.33
C LYS A 140 -9.96 10.05 -0.15
N LYS A 141 -9.91 11.05 0.74
CA LYS A 141 -10.24 12.45 0.38
C LYS A 141 -9.22 13.08 -0.59
N ASP A 142 -8.00 12.58 -0.60
CA ASP A 142 -6.89 13.07 -1.41
C ASP A 142 -6.40 12.03 -2.42
N ILE A 143 -7.24 11.05 -2.79
CA ILE A 143 -6.83 9.87 -3.57
C ILE A 143 -6.06 10.18 -4.85
N ASN A 144 -6.32 11.33 -5.50
CA ASN A 144 -5.62 11.78 -6.71
C ASN A 144 -4.13 12.13 -6.48
N LYS A 145 -3.70 12.19 -5.22
CA LYS A 145 -2.32 12.45 -4.81
C LYS A 145 -1.65 11.19 -4.25
N ILE A 146 -2.37 10.07 -4.23
CA ILE A 146 -1.95 8.84 -3.58
C ILE A 146 -1.59 7.81 -4.64
N PHE A 147 -0.38 7.28 -4.54
CA PHE A 147 0.14 6.27 -5.44
C PHE A 147 0.40 5.00 -4.65
N ILE A 148 -0.35 3.95 -4.96
CA ILE A 148 -0.22 2.67 -4.27
C ILE A 148 0.85 1.84 -4.98
N LEU A 149 1.89 1.52 -4.21
CA LEU A 149 3.00 0.70 -4.63
C LEU A 149 2.85 -0.69 -4.01
N GLU A 150 2.91 -1.73 -4.82
CA GLU A 150 2.92 -3.11 -4.36
C GLU A 150 4.03 -3.86 -5.11
N THR A 151 4.88 -4.55 -4.37
CA THR A 151 5.85 -5.50 -4.94
C THR A 151 5.21 -6.89 -5.04
N ASP A 152 4.75 -7.27 -6.23
CA ASP A 152 4.30 -8.62 -6.64
C ASP A 152 3.43 -9.46 -5.67
N ALA A 153 2.65 -8.83 -4.79
CA ALA A 153 1.58 -9.55 -4.08
C ALA A 153 0.36 -9.63 -5.01
N LYS A 154 0.00 -10.86 -5.43
CA LYS A 154 -1.14 -11.09 -6.33
C LYS A 154 -2.50 -10.94 -5.65
N THR A 155 -2.56 -10.89 -4.30
CA THR A 155 -3.82 -10.82 -3.55
C THR A 155 -3.64 -10.16 -2.18
N LEU A 156 -4.42 -9.11 -1.90
CA LEU A 156 -4.59 -8.52 -0.57
C LEU A 156 -5.71 -9.24 0.21
N SER A 157 -5.63 -10.56 0.43
CA SER A 157 -6.55 -11.30 1.33
C SER A 157 -5.78 -12.18 2.33
N PRO A 158 -6.14 -12.27 3.64
CA PRO A 158 -5.33 -12.90 4.68
C PRO A 158 -4.80 -14.25 4.22
N SER A 159 -3.51 -14.52 4.46
CA SER A 159 -3.05 -15.89 4.48
C SER A 159 -3.91 -16.59 5.52
N VAL A 160 -4.69 -17.57 5.07
CA VAL A 160 -5.39 -18.47 5.97
C VAL A 160 -4.30 -19.06 6.86
N GLU A 161 -4.33 -18.75 8.15
CA GLU A 161 -3.56 -19.49 9.15
C GLU A 161 -4.05 -20.94 9.07
N ASN A 162 -3.14 -21.84 8.67
CA ASN A 162 -3.36 -23.28 8.83
C ASN A 162 -3.03 -23.67 10.26
#